data_AF-M0EKK1-F1
#
_entry.id   AF-M0EKK1-F1
#
_cell.length_a   1.000
_cell.length_b   1.000
_cell.length_c   1.000
_cell.angle_alpha   90.00
_cell.angle_beta   90.00
_cell.angle_gamma   90.00
#
_symmetry.space_group_name_H-M   'P 1'
#
loop_
_entity.id
_entity.type
_entity.pdbx_description
1 polymer ?
#
loop_
_entity_poly.entity_id
_entity_poly.type
_entity_poly.pdbx_seq_one_letter_code
_entity_poly.pdbx_strand_id
1 'polypeptide(L)'
;MTKQGGGTSGYFGELRPRGSPITNNGKSNGSYSFTELFDTIINVVSQGETRRGQFAGYIDVEHDDLEEWLNIKTEGDPVQDIYYGVIVGDDWFQAMIDGDEEKRETWADIIETRINIGVPYIIFRGNMNEGKPQVYKDKEYQINASNLCTEIALPATADESFVCCLSSMNALHYDEWKDTDAVETLTRFLDAVLEEFIQETEGVRFMERAVRFAKRHRAIGIGVLGWHSYLQRNMIPFDSMEAMEKNEELFRTIKERSYEASEALADEFGEPEVLEGYGRRNTTTMSVAPTKSSSVILGQVSPSIEPLKSNYFVRDGAKLKSTQKNRFLQAILAERGEDTREVWDSIANKDGSVQHLECLTDHEKDVFKTFAEIPQMAIINQAAQRQKHIDQAQSVNVSIDPSEVSVKEINQLYIEAWKKGVKSLYYQHSVNAAQKFSRDILECRACES
;
A
#
# COMPACT_ATOMS: atom_id res chain seq x y z
N MET A 1 13.28 17.04 2.84
CA MET A 1 12.71 15.83 2.19
C MET A 1 12.26 16.06 0.76
N THR A 2 11.21 16.84 0.48
CA THR A 2 10.63 16.98 -0.88
C THR A 2 11.63 17.32 -1.99
N LYS A 3 12.52 18.30 -1.75
CA LYS A 3 13.59 18.67 -2.70
C LYS A 3 14.50 17.50 -3.09
N GLN A 4 14.72 16.55 -2.15
CA GLN A 4 15.58 15.39 -2.34
C GLN A 4 14.84 14.20 -2.97
N GLY A 5 13.55 14.35 -3.33
CA GLY A 5 12.77 13.31 -4.00
C GLY A 5 12.15 12.25 -3.10
N GLY A 6 12.23 12.42 -1.78
CA GLY A 6 11.55 11.53 -0.83
C GLY A 6 10.06 11.84 -0.72
N GLY A 7 9.22 10.79 -0.78
CA GLY A 7 7.82 10.88 -0.36
C GLY A 7 7.72 11.19 1.12
N THR A 8 6.74 12.00 1.51
CA THR A 8 6.62 12.51 2.89
C THR A 8 5.25 12.20 3.49
N SER A 9 5.16 12.15 4.80
CA SER A 9 3.90 12.11 5.53
C SER A 9 4.01 12.85 6.86
N GLY A 10 2.86 13.15 7.46
CA GLY A 10 2.79 13.78 8.78
C GLY A 10 1.52 13.39 9.52
N TYR A 11 1.62 13.31 10.85
CA TYR A 11 0.50 13.08 11.74
C TYR A 11 0.00 14.42 12.30
N PHE A 12 -1.29 14.67 12.21
CA PHE A 12 -1.94 15.94 12.56
C PHE A 12 -2.90 15.82 13.75
N GLY A 13 -3.09 14.62 14.30
CA GLY A 13 -4.02 14.40 15.43
C GLY A 13 -3.67 15.11 16.74
N GLU A 14 -2.42 15.57 16.90
CA GLU A 14 -2.03 16.40 18.05
C GLU A 14 -2.30 17.90 17.86
N LEU A 15 -2.66 18.34 16.65
CA LEU A 15 -2.99 19.74 16.41
C LEU A 15 -4.38 20.05 16.99
N ARG A 16 -4.50 21.14 17.73
CA ARG A 16 -5.79 21.55 18.30
C ARG A 16 -6.81 21.85 17.19
N PRO A 17 -8.09 21.48 17.38
CA PRO A 17 -9.11 21.68 16.37
C PRO A 17 -9.48 23.15 16.18
N ARG A 18 -10.20 23.43 15.10
CA ARG A 18 -10.66 24.78 14.76
C ARG A 18 -11.49 25.35 15.90
N GLY A 19 -11.29 26.64 16.19
CA GLY A 19 -12.01 27.31 17.26
C GLY A 19 -11.37 27.17 18.66
N SER A 20 -10.39 26.27 18.83
CA SER A 20 -9.65 26.11 20.10
C SER A 20 -8.95 27.41 20.52
N PRO A 21 -8.92 27.76 21.82
CA PRO A 21 -8.31 29.00 22.29
C PRO A 21 -6.79 29.04 22.05
N ILE A 22 -6.29 30.23 21.70
CA ILE A 22 -4.85 30.54 21.68
C ILE A 22 -4.54 31.69 22.65
N THR A 23 -3.33 31.67 23.23
CA THR A 23 -2.88 32.69 24.18
C THR A 23 -2.88 34.09 23.54
N ASN A 24 -3.23 35.13 24.32
CA ASN A 24 -3.30 36.53 23.89
C ASN A 24 -4.41 36.88 22.88
N ASN A 25 -5.59 36.29 23.07
CA ASN A 25 -6.82 36.49 22.26
C ASN A 25 -6.71 35.94 20.83
N GLY A 26 -7.44 34.86 20.57
CA GLY A 26 -7.68 34.31 19.24
C GLY A 26 -8.23 32.89 19.31
N LYS A 27 -8.52 32.33 18.14
CA LYS A 27 -8.92 30.92 17.99
C LYS A 27 -8.03 30.25 16.93
N SER A 28 -7.76 28.97 17.13
CA SER A 28 -7.05 28.11 16.17
C SER A 28 -7.83 28.02 14.86
N ASN A 29 -7.11 27.91 13.75
CA ASN A 29 -7.68 27.61 12.44
C ASN A 29 -7.84 26.09 12.19
N GLY A 30 -7.50 25.26 13.18
CA GLY A 30 -7.64 23.80 13.10
C GLY A 30 -6.52 23.11 12.32
N SER A 31 -6.46 21.80 12.48
CA SER A 31 -5.54 20.86 11.83
C SER A 31 -5.65 20.91 10.30
N TYR A 32 -6.86 21.01 9.75
CA TYR A 32 -7.11 21.08 8.31
C TYR A 32 -6.40 22.29 7.68
N SER A 33 -6.45 23.46 8.31
CA SER A 33 -5.81 24.67 7.76
C SER A 33 -4.29 24.53 7.53
N PHE A 34 -3.63 23.69 8.32
CA PHE A 34 -2.20 23.42 8.12
C PHE A 34 -1.95 22.55 6.89
N THR A 35 -2.93 21.76 6.44
CA THR A 35 -2.80 20.92 5.24
C THR A 35 -2.62 21.74 3.97
N GLU A 36 -3.25 22.92 3.87
CA GLU A 36 -3.05 23.89 2.79
C GLU A 36 -1.57 24.31 2.63
N LEU A 37 -0.86 24.43 3.76
CA LEU A 37 0.57 24.74 3.76
C LEU A 37 1.37 23.59 3.14
N PHE A 38 1.09 22.35 3.52
CA PHE A 38 1.78 21.18 2.98
C PHE A 38 1.45 20.95 1.50
N ASP A 39 0.21 21.18 1.10
CA ASP A 39 -0.24 21.16 -0.29
C ASP A 39 0.52 22.17 -1.14
N THR A 40 0.61 23.42 -0.66
CA THR A 40 1.40 24.46 -1.31
C THR A 40 2.88 24.08 -1.38
N ILE A 41 3.46 23.52 -0.31
CA ILE A 41 4.87 23.13 -0.29
C ILE A 41 5.18 22.08 -1.35
N ILE A 42 4.36 21.04 -1.50
CA ILE A 42 4.64 19.97 -2.49
C ILE A 42 4.46 20.44 -3.94
N ASN A 43 3.64 21.46 -4.15
CA ASN A 43 3.43 22.08 -5.46
C ASN A 43 4.54 23.09 -5.82
N VAL A 44 5.06 23.81 -4.83
CA VAL A 44 6.13 24.80 -5.02
C VAL A 44 7.51 24.16 -5.08
N VAL A 45 7.75 23.12 -4.27
CA VAL A 45 9.05 22.45 -4.16
C VAL A 45 9.05 21.17 -5.00
N SER A 46 9.73 21.18 -6.15
CA SER A 46 9.88 20.02 -7.03
C SER A 46 11.27 19.37 -6.95
N GLN A 47 11.32 18.08 -7.25
CA GLN A 47 12.58 17.37 -7.52
C GLN A 47 12.89 17.53 -9.02
N GLY A 48 13.82 18.44 -9.35
CA GLY A 48 14.19 18.73 -10.74
C GLY A 48 13.05 19.36 -11.54
N GLU A 49 13.05 19.17 -12.87
CA GLU A 49 12.12 19.85 -13.79
C GLU A 49 10.70 19.22 -13.86
N THR A 50 10.50 17.96 -13.45
CA THR A 50 9.24 17.23 -13.78
C THR A 50 8.54 16.49 -12.64
N ARG A 51 9.15 16.25 -11.47
CA ARG A 51 8.50 15.51 -10.37
C ARG A 51 8.09 16.44 -9.23
N ARG A 52 6.77 16.61 -9.05
CA ARG A 52 6.18 17.32 -7.92
C ARG A 52 6.36 16.52 -6.62
N GLY A 53 6.36 17.21 -5.49
CA GLY A 53 6.39 16.58 -4.18
C GLY A 53 5.15 15.72 -3.94
N GLN A 54 5.24 14.77 -3.00
CA GLN A 54 4.10 13.99 -2.54
C GLN A 54 4.09 13.94 -1.02
N PHE A 55 2.92 14.19 -0.45
CA PHE A 55 2.68 14.22 0.99
C PHE A 55 1.40 13.47 1.34
N ALA A 56 1.41 12.73 2.46
CA ALA A 56 0.20 12.18 3.08
C ALA A 56 0.01 12.72 4.50
N GLY A 57 -1.11 13.40 4.75
CA GLY A 57 -1.51 13.80 6.11
C GLY A 57 -2.33 12.71 6.80
N TYR A 58 -2.14 12.52 8.10
CA TYR A 58 -2.92 11.55 8.87
C TYR A 58 -3.64 12.22 10.02
N ILE A 59 -4.93 11.93 10.15
CA ILE A 59 -5.81 12.47 11.18
C ILE A 59 -6.56 11.32 11.88
N ASP A 60 -6.89 11.50 13.14
CA ASP A 60 -7.66 10.51 13.89
C ASP A 60 -9.15 10.62 13.58
N VAL A 61 -9.83 9.49 13.61
CA VAL A 61 -11.28 9.43 13.36
C VAL A 61 -12.08 10.18 14.43
N GLU A 62 -11.55 10.28 15.65
CA GLU A 62 -12.15 11.06 16.75
C GLU A 62 -11.84 12.57 16.71
N HIS A 63 -11.09 13.06 15.72
CA HIS A 63 -10.66 14.46 15.70
C HIS A 63 -11.78 15.40 15.23
N ASP A 64 -12.04 16.48 15.97
CA ASP A 64 -13.16 17.42 15.69
C ASP A 64 -13.13 18.06 14.28
N ASP A 65 -11.94 18.13 13.65
CA ASP A 65 -11.81 18.66 12.29
C ASP A 65 -12.02 17.60 11.17
N LEU A 66 -12.32 16.33 11.49
CA LEU A 66 -12.39 15.25 10.50
C LEU A 66 -13.29 15.57 9.30
N GLU A 67 -14.44 16.21 9.54
CA GLU A 67 -15.36 16.61 8.47
C GLU A 67 -14.68 17.55 7.44
N GLU A 68 -13.83 18.47 7.89
CA GLU A 68 -13.04 19.32 6.98
C GLU A 68 -12.05 18.49 6.17
N TRP A 69 -11.39 17.50 6.82
CA TRP A 69 -10.45 16.61 6.15
C TRP A 69 -11.11 15.71 5.10
N LEU A 70 -12.36 15.28 5.28
CA LEU A 70 -13.07 14.47 4.30
C LEU A 70 -13.37 15.23 3.00
N ASN A 71 -13.29 16.57 2.99
CA ASN A 71 -13.46 17.40 1.80
C ASN A 71 -12.17 17.53 0.95
N ILE A 72 -11.01 17.08 1.45
CA ILE A 72 -9.75 17.13 0.69
C ILE A 72 -9.90 16.40 -0.66
N LYS A 73 -9.46 17.04 -1.75
CA LYS A 73 -9.63 16.61 -3.16
C LYS A 73 -11.04 16.65 -3.74
N THR A 74 -12.04 17.10 -2.99
CA THR A 74 -13.39 17.30 -3.55
C THR A 74 -13.43 18.57 -4.41
N GLU A 75 -14.43 18.68 -5.28
CA GLU A 75 -14.58 19.86 -6.15
C GLU A 75 -14.82 21.12 -5.31
N GLY A 76 -13.97 22.13 -5.50
CA GLY A 76 -14.07 23.43 -4.82
C GLY A 76 -13.26 23.54 -3.52
N ASP A 77 -12.69 22.44 -3.02
CA ASP A 77 -11.80 22.45 -1.85
C ASP A 77 -10.42 23.04 -2.20
N PRO A 78 -9.79 23.86 -1.32
CA PRO A 78 -8.47 24.43 -1.61
C PRO A 78 -7.33 23.40 -1.60
N VAL A 79 -7.51 22.22 -1.02
CA VAL A 79 -6.48 21.19 -0.85
C VAL A 79 -6.71 20.06 -1.85
N GLN A 80 -5.90 20.02 -2.92
CA GLN A 80 -6.14 19.13 -4.06
C GLN A 80 -5.04 18.09 -4.29
N ASP A 81 -3.80 18.35 -3.90
CA ASP A 81 -2.65 17.55 -4.32
C ASP A 81 -2.18 16.58 -3.23
N ILE A 82 -2.21 16.94 -1.94
CA ILE A 82 -1.83 16.01 -0.86
C ILE A 82 -2.75 14.79 -0.81
N TYR A 83 -2.23 13.67 -0.35
CA TYR A 83 -3.04 12.53 0.07
C TYR A 83 -3.34 12.62 1.57
N TYR A 84 -4.27 11.80 2.05
CA TYR A 84 -4.54 11.72 3.47
C TYR A 84 -5.07 10.35 3.89
N GLY A 85 -4.95 10.06 5.18
CA GLY A 85 -5.46 8.85 5.81
C GLY A 85 -6.13 9.14 7.15
N VAL A 86 -7.12 8.32 7.47
CA VAL A 86 -7.84 8.32 8.75
C VAL A 86 -7.32 7.17 9.60
N ILE A 87 -6.97 7.50 10.84
CA ILE A 87 -6.51 6.55 11.85
C ILE A 87 -7.70 6.18 12.71
N VAL A 88 -7.96 4.88 12.81
CA VAL A 88 -9.13 4.32 13.48
C VAL A 88 -8.65 3.49 14.68
N GLY A 89 -9.06 3.87 15.88
CA GLY A 89 -8.82 3.13 17.11
C GLY A 89 -9.80 1.97 17.30
N ASP A 90 -9.37 0.92 18.02
CA ASP A 90 -10.18 -0.29 18.21
C ASP A 90 -11.48 -0.02 18.96
N ASP A 91 -11.44 0.75 20.06
CA ASP A 91 -12.63 1.09 20.83
C ASP A 91 -13.64 1.89 20.01
N TRP A 92 -13.16 2.82 19.18
CA TRP A 92 -14.01 3.59 18.27
C TRP A 92 -14.67 2.68 17.24
N PHE A 93 -13.89 1.79 16.63
CA PHE A 93 -14.38 0.91 15.57
C PHE A 93 -15.34 -0.16 16.11
N GLN A 94 -15.06 -0.69 17.29
CA GLN A 94 -15.92 -1.64 17.99
C GLN A 94 -17.26 -0.98 18.36
N ALA A 95 -17.24 0.26 18.89
CA ALA A 95 -18.47 1.00 19.18
C ALA A 95 -19.32 1.26 17.93
N MET A 96 -18.69 1.60 16.80
CA MET A 96 -19.37 1.72 15.50
C MET A 96 -20.08 0.42 15.09
N ILE A 97 -19.40 -0.72 15.24
CA ILE A 97 -19.96 -2.05 14.95
C ILE A 97 -21.15 -2.33 15.88
N ASP A 98 -21.00 -2.05 17.17
CA ASP A 98 -21.97 -2.36 18.22
C ASP A 98 -23.26 -1.51 18.17
N GLY A 99 -23.27 -0.43 17.39
CA GLY A 99 -24.50 0.34 17.14
C GLY A 99 -24.46 1.81 17.47
N ASP A 100 -23.29 2.38 17.76
CA ASP A 100 -23.14 3.81 17.97
C ASP A 100 -23.53 4.59 16.70
N GLU A 101 -24.62 5.35 16.76
CA GLU A 101 -25.21 6.03 15.60
C GLU A 101 -24.29 7.11 15.03
N GLU A 102 -23.70 7.95 15.88
CA GLU A 102 -22.78 9.02 15.46
C GLU A 102 -21.55 8.45 14.77
N LYS A 103 -20.94 7.39 15.34
CA LYS A 103 -19.78 6.74 14.71
C LYS A 103 -20.14 6.04 13.40
N ARG A 104 -21.36 5.53 13.26
CA ARG A 104 -21.85 4.93 12.01
C ARG A 104 -22.05 5.98 10.92
N GLU A 105 -22.52 7.16 11.26
CA GLU A 105 -22.62 8.29 10.34
C GLU A 105 -21.23 8.70 9.85
N THR A 106 -20.30 8.98 10.77
CA THR A 106 -18.90 9.30 10.42
C THR A 106 -18.24 8.20 9.57
N TRP A 107 -18.48 6.93 9.89
CA TRP A 107 -17.94 5.82 9.12
C TRP A 107 -18.56 5.70 7.73
N ALA A 108 -19.86 6.00 7.59
CA ALA A 108 -20.53 6.04 6.30
C ALA A 108 -19.91 7.13 5.42
N ASP A 109 -19.64 8.32 5.97
CA ASP A 109 -18.98 9.41 5.25
C ASP A 109 -17.58 8.98 4.76
N ILE A 110 -16.79 8.31 5.60
CA ILE A 110 -15.48 7.78 5.21
C ILE A 110 -15.59 6.78 4.04
N ILE A 111 -16.57 5.86 4.09
CA ILE A 111 -16.80 4.91 2.99
C ILE A 111 -17.22 5.65 1.71
N GLU A 112 -18.13 6.63 1.81
CA GLU A 112 -18.58 7.42 0.68
C GLU A 112 -17.44 8.21 0.04
N THR A 113 -16.59 8.86 0.83
CA THR A 113 -15.39 9.53 0.32
C THR A 113 -14.47 8.55 -0.42
N ARG A 114 -14.25 7.35 0.13
CA ARG A 114 -13.44 6.31 -0.52
C ARG A 114 -14.06 5.79 -1.81
N ILE A 115 -15.39 5.73 -1.92
CA ILE A 115 -16.09 5.40 -3.18
C ILE A 115 -15.85 6.48 -4.22
N ASN A 116 -15.94 7.75 -3.83
CA ASN A 116 -15.89 8.89 -4.74
C ASN A 116 -14.48 9.21 -5.24
N ILE A 117 -13.48 9.21 -4.36
CA ILE A 117 -12.12 9.66 -4.67
C ILE A 117 -11.02 8.63 -4.36
N GLY A 118 -11.36 7.46 -3.81
CA GLY A 118 -10.43 6.36 -3.54
C GLY A 118 -9.58 6.49 -2.27
N VAL A 119 -9.71 7.62 -1.55
CA VAL A 119 -9.09 7.95 -0.24
C VAL A 119 -10.20 8.51 0.68
N PRO A 120 -10.01 8.67 2.01
CA PRO A 120 -8.78 8.53 2.80
C PRO A 120 -8.22 7.12 2.80
N TYR A 121 -6.91 6.97 3.04
CA TYR A 121 -6.35 5.70 3.50
C TYR A 121 -6.94 5.33 4.87
N ILE A 122 -7.01 4.04 5.20
CA ILE A 122 -7.46 3.60 6.53
C ILE A 122 -6.28 3.00 7.28
N ILE A 123 -6.02 3.47 8.49
CA ILE A 123 -4.99 2.93 9.38
C ILE A 123 -5.67 2.37 10.64
N PHE A 124 -5.49 1.08 10.91
CA PHE A 124 -6.02 0.45 12.12
C PHE A 124 -4.99 0.59 13.25
N ARG A 125 -5.18 1.58 14.12
CA ARG A 125 -4.20 1.97 15.15
C ARG A 125 -3.84 0.81 16.09
N GLY A 126 -4.84 0.03 16.50
CA GLY A 126 -4.68 -1.15 17.33
C GLY A 126 -3.79 -2.18 16.66
N ASN A 127 -4.22 -2.68 15.50
CA ASN A 127 -3.45 -3.64 14.69
C ASN A 127 -2.01 -3.17 14.41
N MET A 128 -1.80 -1.87 14.14
CA MET A 128 -0.45 -1.30 13.97
C MET A 128 0.40 -1.43 15.24
N ASN A 129 -0.14 -1.04 16.39
CA ASN A 129 0.62 -1.01 17.65
C ASN A 129 0.72 -2.38 18.32
N GLU A 130 -0.25 -3.28 18.13
CA GLU A 130 -0.16 -4.68 18.58
C GLU A 130 0.84 -5.47 17.73
N GLY A 131 0.87 -5.21 16.41
CA GLY A 131 1.75 -5.91 15.47
C GLY A 131 3.16 -5.32 15.35
N LYS A 132 3.54 -4.33 16.17
CA LYS A 132 4.87 -3.71 16.11
C LYS A 132 5.96 -4.60 16.75
N PRO A 133 7.25 -4.43 16.39
CA PRO A 133 8.35 -5.13 17.03
C PRO A 133 8.34 -5.07 18.56
N GLN A 134 8.80 -6.13 19.21
CA GLN A 134 8.83 -6.23 20.67
C GLN A 134 9.57 -5.07 21.33
N VAL A 135 10.70 -4.63 20.75
CA VAL A 135 11.46 -3.46 21.23
C VAL A 135 10.63 -2.17 21.31
N TYR A 136 9.68 -1.98 20.39
CA TYR A 136 8.79 -0.82 20.43
C TYR A 136 7.66 -0.98 21.44
N LYS A 137 7.28 -2.20 21.81
CA LYS A 137 6.36 -2.46 22.91
C LYS A 137 7.06 -2.20 24.25
N ASP A 138 8.24 -2.77 24.44
CA ASP A 138 9.02 -2.68 25.68
C ASP A 138 9.48 -1.26 25.99
N LYS A 139 9.82 -0.48 24.95
CA LYS A 139 10.22 0.93 25.07
C LYS A 139 9.06 1.92 24.84
N GLU A 140 7.82 1.43 24.83
CA GLU A 140 6.59 2.24 24.75
C GLU A 140 6.50 3.20 23.56
N TYR A 141 7.17 2.88 22.45
CA TYR A 141 7.11 3.66 21.22
C TYR A 141 5.75 3.53 20.54
N GLN A 142 5.04 4.64 20.36
CA GLN A 142 3.75 4.67 19.66
C GLN A 142 3.92 4.90 18.17
N ILE A 143 3.18 4.15 17.36
CA ILE A 143 3.05 4.36 15.93
C ILE A 143 1.74 5.11 15.71
N ASN A 144 1.85 6.42 15.47
CA ASN A 144 0.69 7.30 15.32
C ASN A 144 0.16 7.35 13.89
N ALA A 145 1.03 7.16 12.88
CA ALA A 145 0.67 7.27 11.48
C ALA A 145 1.58 6.38 10.61
N SER A 146 1.26 6.32 9.32
CA SER A 146 2.06 5.63 8.31
C SER A 146 2.80 6.60 7.38
N ASN A 147 3.46 6.06 6.35
CA ASN A 147 4.06 6.83 5.26
C ASN A 147 3.05 7.05 4.12
N LEU A 148 3.47 7.81 3.10
CA LEU A 148 2.72 8.07 1.86
C LEU A 148 2.01 6.86 1.23
N CYS A 149 2.54 5.65 1.41
CA CYS A 149 2.05 4.43 0.77
C CYS A 149 1.45 3.39 1.74
N THR A 150 1.30 3.72 3.03
CA THR A 150 0.65 2.92 4.07
C THR A 150 1.35 1.61 4.51
N GLU A 151 2.55 1.32 4.01
CA GLU A 151 3.33 0.12 4.35
C GLU A 151 4.29 0.30 5.52
N ILE A 152 4.62 1.55 5.88
CA ILE A 152 5.57 1.84 6.96
C ILE A 152 4.82 1.97 8.28
N ALA A 153 5.27 1.24 9.30
CA ALA A 153 4.72 1.30 10.65
C ALA A 153 5.86 1.54 11.64
N LEU A 154 6.28 2.80 11.74
CA LEU A 154 7.42 3.24 12.53
C LEU A 154 7.01 4.41 13.45
N PRO A 155 7.59 4.49 14.66
CA PRO A 155 7.28 5.59 15.57
C PRO A 155 7.87 6.92 15.07
N ALA A 156 7.15 8.00 15.32
CA ALA A 156 7.65 9.36 15.17
C ALA A 156 7.36 10.14 16.45
N THR A 157 8.31 10.97 16.87
CA THR A 157 8.21 11.78 18.09
C THR A 157 8.59 13.22 17.77
N ALA A 158 8.49 14.14 18.72
CA ALA A 158 8.96 15.52 18.51
C ALA A 158 10.43 15.60 18.05
N ASP A 159 11.26 14.64 18.45
CA ASP A 159 12.70 14.62 18.17
C ASP A 159 13.10 13.64 17.04
N GLU A 160 12.16 12.81 16.57
CA GLU A 160 12.44 11.77 15.57
C GLU A 160 11.42 11.78 14.44
N SER A 161 11.92 11.76 13.21
CA SER A 161 11.10 11.58 12.01
C SER A 161 11.52 10.26 11.40
N PHE A 162 10.61 9.30 11.31
CA PHE A 162 10.97 7.99 10.78
C PHE A 162 11.49 8.10 9.35
N VAL A 163 12.45 7.24 9.02
CA VAL A 163 12.91 6.99 7.66
C VAL A 163 13.07 5.50 7.46
N CYS A 164 12.97 5.06 6.22
CA CYS A 164 13.13 3.66 5.83
C CYS A 164 13.74 3.62 4.43
N CYS A 165 14.61 2.65 4.17
CA CYS A 165 15.06 2.31 2.83
C CYS A 165 14.36 1.03 2.37
N LEU A 166 14.06 0.96 1.07
CA LEU A 166 13.17 -0.04 0.50
C LEU A 166 13.85 -0.77 -0.66
N SER A 167 13.66 -2.08 -0.70
CA SER A 167 13.89 -2.90 -1.90
C SER A 167 12.93 -4.08 -1.89
N SER A 168 12.89 -4.90 -2.94
CA SER A 168 11.87 -5.95 -3.04
C SER A 168 12.39 -7.24 -3.65
N MET A 169 12.02 -8.36 -3.02
CA MET A 169 12.23 -9.70 -3.56
C MET A 169 11.26 -9.95 -4.72
N ASN A 170 11.74 -10.52 -5.83
CA ASN A 170 10.90 -10.88 -6.96
C ASN A 170 10.31 -12.29 -6.77
N ALA A 171 9.05 -12.36 -6.35
CA ALA A 171 8.36 -13.63 -6.05
C ALA A 171 8.23 -14.54 -7.27
N LEU A 172 8.27 -14.01 -8.50
CA LEU A 172 8.26 -14.83 -9.72
C LEU A 172 9.36 -15.92 -9.72
N HIS A 173 10.50 -15.59 -9.10
CA HIS A 173 11.67 -16.44 -9.02
C HIS A 173 11.83 -17.07 -7.63
N TYR A 174 10.76 -17.12 -6.82
CA TYR A 174 10.82 -17.62 -5.45
C TYR A 174 11.50 -18.99 -5.33
N ASP A 175 11.10 -19.96 -6.15
CA ASP A 175 11.72 -21.30 -6.14
C ASP A 175 13.20 -21.31 -6.56
N GLU A 176 13.69 -20.25 -7.19
CA GLU A 176 15.08 -20.11 -7.61
C GLU A 176 15.93 -19.52 -6.47
N TRP A 177 15.38 -18.61 -5.66
CA TRP A 177 16.15 -17.90 -4.62
C TRP A 177 15.86 -18.34 -3.19
N LYS A 178 14.77 -19.06 -2.91
CA LYS A 178 14.34 -19.41 -1.53
C LYS A 178 15.39 -20.18 -0.71
N ASP A 179 16.30 -20.89 -1.38
CA ASP A 179 17.40 -21.66 -0.77
C ASP A 179 18.79 -21.00 -0.96
N THR A 180 18.83 -19.76 -1.47
CA THR A 180 20.07 -18.98 -1.71
C THR A 180 20.18 -17.81 -0.73
N ASP A 181 21.32 -17.17 -0.54
CA ASP A 181 21.54 -16.03 0.37
C ASP A 181 20.94 -14.68 -0.11
N ALA A 182 19.96 -14.70 -1.02
CA ALA A 182 19.40 -13.50 -1.62
C ALA A 182 18.71 -12.57 -0.61
N VAL A 183 18.00 -13.13 0.39
CA VAL A 183 17.32 -12.34 1.43
C VAL A 183 18.36 -11.66 2.33
N GLU A 184 19.37 -12.42 2.77
CA GLU A 184 20.45 -11.94 3.63
C GLU A 184 21.27 -10.86 2.93
N THR A 185 21.59 -11.07 1.65
CA THR A 185 22.26 -10.09 0.80
C THR A 185 21.45 -8.80 0.70
N LEU A 186 20.13 -8.90 0.52
CA LEU A 186 19.27 -7.74 0.44
C LEU A 186 19.16 -6.99 1.78
N THR A 187 19.10 -7.71 2.91
CA THR A 187 19.14 -7.12 4.26
C THR A 187 20.43 -6.33 4.46
N ARG A 188 21.59 -6.93 4.15
CA ARG A 188 22.90 -6.27 4.24
C ARG A 188 23.00 -5.06 3.32
N PHE A 189 22.50 -5.17 2.09
CA PHE A 189 22.45 -4.05 1.16
C PHE A 189 21.62 -2.88 1.71
N LEU A 190 20.44 -3.14 2.28
CA LEU A 190 19.61 -2.10 2.86
C LEU A 190 20.23 -1.45 4.10
N ASP A 191 20.90 -2.21 4.97
CA ASP A 191 21.63 -1.62 6.09
C ASP A 191 22.77 -0.70 5.61
N ALA A 192 23.47 -1.08 4.53
CA ALA A 192 24.48 -0.23 3.90
C ALA A 192 23.89 1.03 3.24
N VAL A 193 22.74 0.92 2.59
CA VAL A 193 22.02 2.09 2.04
C VAL A 193 21.60 3.04 3.17
N LEU A 194 21.16 2.50 4.30
CA LEU A 194 20.80 3.32 5.45
C LEU A 194 22.01 3.99 6.10
N GLU A 195 23.16 3.32 6.09
CA GLU A 195 24.44 3.90 6.49
C GLU A 195 24.84 5.06 5.58
N GLU A 196 24.72 4.91 4.26
CA GLU A 196 24.95 6.01 3.30
C GLU A 196 24.02 7.19 3.58
N PHE A 197 22.72 6.95 3.81
CA PHE A 197 21.78 8.00 4.20
C PHE A 197 22.24 8.74 5.46
N ILE A 198 22.68 8.02 6.49
CA ILE A 198 23.16 8.59 7.75
C ILE A 198 24.36 9.51 7.50
N GLN A 199 25.35 9.03 6.75
CA GLN A 199 26.61 9.75 6.51
C GLN A 199 26.40 11.01 5.65
N GLU A 200 25.64 10.90 4.57
CA GLU A 200 25.41 12.01 3.63
C GLU A 200 24.43 13.06 4.16
N THR A 201 23.58 12.68 5.11
CA THR A 201 22.54 13.58 5.65
C THR A 201 22.97 14.22 6.97
N GLU A 202 24.04 13.73 7.61
CA GLU A 202 24.55 14.32 8.85
C GLU A 202 24.98 15.79 8.63
N GLY A 203 24.48 16.68 9.49
CA GLY A 203 24.71 18.13 9.37
C GLY A 203 23.86 18.84 8.31
N VAL A 204 23.01 18.14 7.56
CA VAL A 204 22.05 18.76 6.63
C VAL A 204 20.91 19.40 7.42
N ARG A 205 20.74 20.71 7.25
CA ARG A 205 19.70 21.51 7.92
C ARG A 205 18.30 20.92 7.69
N PHE A 206 17.52 20.81 8.77
CA PHE A 206 16.16 20.26 8.82
C PHE A 206 16.03 18.74 8.64
N MET A 207 17.15 18.02 8.61
CA MET A 207 17.16 16.55 8.53
C MET A 207 17.60 15.89 9.85
N GLU A 208 17.80 16.67 10.91
CA GLU A 208 18.37 16.22 12.18
C GLU A 208 17.51 15.11 12.81
N ARG A 209 16.18 15.27 12.79
CA ARG A 209 15.22 14.28 13.29
C ARG A 209 15.24 12.97 12.51
N ALA A 210 15.47 13.04 11.20
CA ALA A 210 15.54 11.87 10.32
C ALA A 210 16.85 11.10 10.52
N VAL A 211 17.97 11.81 10.62
CA VAL A 211 19.29 11.21 10.93
C VAL A 211 19.28 10.59 12.32
N ARG A 212 18.70 11.27 13.32
CA ARG A 212 18.56 10.74 14.68
C ARG A 212 17.81 9.41 14.67
N PHE A 213 16.65 9.36 14.03
CA PHE A 213 15.88 8.12 13.89
C PHE A 213 16.69 7.01 13.20
N ALA A 214 17.31 7.32 12.06
CA ALA A 214 18.09 6.34 11.29
C ALA A 214 19.22 5.72 12.12
N LYS A 215 20.00 6.55 12.84
CA LYS A 215 21.08 6.08 13.72
C LYS A 215 20.57 5.19 14.85
N ARG A 216 19.45 5.55 15.47
CA ARG A 216 18.92 4.88 16.67
C ARG A 216 18.11 3.62 16.36
N HIS A 217 17.38 3.59 15.24
CA HIS A 217 16.44 2.52 14.91
C HIS A 217 16.95 1.59 13.80
N ARG A 218 17.72 2.12 12.84
CA ARG A 218 18.15 1.42 11.63
C ARG A 218 17.04 0.63 10.92
N ALA A 219 15.84 1.21 10.82
CA ALA A 219 14.69 0.54 10.22
C ALA A 219 14.86 0.36 8.70
N ILE A 220 14.66 -0.86 8.20
CA ILE A 220 14.67 -1.19 6.77
C ILE A 220 13.37 -1.89 6.35
N GLY A 221 13.09 -1.92 5.05
CA GLY A 221 11.86 -2.47 4.49
C GLY A 221 12.06 -3.31 3.23
N ILE A 222 12.16 -4.63 3.41
CA ILE A 222 12.11 -5.62 2.35
C ILE A 222 10.64 -5.87 1.99
N GLY A 223 10.30 -5.54 0.74
CA GLY A 223 9.01 -5.84 0.15
C GLY A 223 9.05 -7.05 -0.79
N VAL A 224 7.94 -7.25 -1.49
CA VAL A 224 7.80 -8.27 -2.54
C VAL A 224 7.20 -7.62 -3.76
N LEU A 225 7.55 -8.10 -4.95
CA LEU A 225 6.84 -7.86 -6.20
C LEU A 225 6.70 -9.16 -7.00
N GLY A 226 5.82 -9.18 -7.98
CA GLY A 226 5.62 -10.35 -8.84
C GLY A 226 4.82 -11.48 -8.20
N TRP A 227 4.04 -11.22 -7.13
CA TRP A 227 3.24 -12.25 -6.46
C TRP A 227 2.23 -12.93 -7.38
N HIS A 228 1.37 -12.17 -8.04
CA HIS A 228 0.42 -12.73 -8.99
C HIS A 228 1.11 -13.35 -10.21
N SER A 229 2.26 -12.83 -10.63
CA SER A 229 3.07 -13.47 -11.67
C SER A 229 3.61 -14.84 -11.27
N TYR A 230 4.01 -15.02 -10.00
CA TYR A 230 4.40 -16.34 -9.47
C TYR A 230 3.22 -17.32 -9.48
N LEU A 231 2.05 -16.87 -9.03
CA LEU A 231 0.83 -17.68 -9.05
C LEU A 231 0.45 -18.10 -10.47
N GLN A 232 0.43 -17.16 -11.42
CA GLN A 232 0.11 -17.42 -12.82
C GLN A 232 1.15 -18.33 -13.50
N ARG A 233 2.44 -18.16 -13.22
CA ARG A 233 3.50 -19.06 -13.73
C ARG A 233 3.26 -20.52 -13.33
N ASN A 234 2.74 -20.72 -12.12
CA ASN A 234 2.48 -22.04 -11.55
C ASN A 234 1.03 -22.51 -11.73
N MET A 235 0.20 -21.77 -12.49
CA MET A 235 -1.23 -22.07 -12.70
C MET A 235 -2.04 -22.17 -11.41
N ILE A 236 -1.72 -21.34 -10.42
CA ILE A 236 -2.40 -21.26 -9.13
C ILE A 236 -3.39 -20.09 -9.16
N PRO A 237 -4.71 -20.31 -8.99
CA PRO A 237 -5.66 -19.23 -8.83
C PRO A 237 -5.37 -18.37 -7.61
N PHE A 238 -5.56 -17.06 -7.73
CA PHE A 238 -5.29 -16.13 -6.62
C PHE A 238 -6.14 -16.47 -5.39
N ASP A 239 -7.43 -16.75 -5.57
CA ASP A 239 -8.33 -17.17 -4.51
C ASP A 239 -8.34 -18.69 -4.34
N SER A 240 -7.21 -19.25 -3.91
CA SER A 240 -7.06 -20.69 -3.66
C SER A 240 -6.32 -20.97 -2.35
N MET A 241 -6.52 -22.17 -1.81
CA MET A 241 -5.78 -22.62 -0.63
C MET A 241 -4.28 -22.73 -0.92
N GLU A 242 -3.91 -23.18 -2.12
CA GLU A 242 -2.51 -23.28 -2.54
C GLU A 242 -1.84 -21.89 -2.60
N ALA A 243 -2.54 -20.85 -3.07
CA ALA A 243 -2.05 -19.48 -3.01
C ALA A 243 -1.82 -19.01 -1.56
N MET A 244 -2.70 -19.37 -0.63
CA MET A 244 -2.52 -19.09 0.81
C MET A 244 -1.31 -19.84 1.39
N GLU A 245 -1.09 -21.09 1.03
CA GLU A 245 0.08 -21.86 1.48
C GLU A 245 1.38 -21.24 0.98
N LYS A 246 1.43 -20.87 -0.30
CA LYS A 246 2.60 -20.20 -0.90
C LYS A 246 2.81 -18.79 -0.36
N ASN A 247 1.74 -18.07 -0.03
CA ASN A 247 1.82 -16.76 0.61
C ASN A 247 2.45 -16.89 2.01
N GLU A 248 2.00 -17.84 2.84
CA GLU A 248 2.61 -18.13 4.14
C GLU A 248 4.10 -18.50 4.00
N GLU A 249 4.41 -19.43 3.11
CA GLU A 249 5.77 -19.93 2.89
C GLU A 249 6.74 -18.80 2.49
N LEU A 250 6.36 -17.99 1.49
CA LEU A 250 7.17 -16.89 0.98
C LEU A 250 7.48 -15.85 2.06
N PHE A 251 6.46 -15.38 2.77
CA PHE A 251 6.64 -14.29 3.73
C PHE A 251 7.33 -14.75 5.01
N ARG A 252 7.07 -15.98 5.48
CA ARG A 252 7.82 -16.57 6.60
C ARG A 252 9.31 -16.71 6.25
N THR A 253 9.63 -17.20 5.05
CA THR A 253 11.02 -17.38 4.60
C THR A 253 11.77 -16.05 4.58
N ILE A 254 11.17 -14.98 4.03
CA ILE A 254 11.81 -13.65 4.04
C ILE A 254 11.99 -13.16 5.49
N LYS A 255 11.00 -13.38 6.36
CA LYS A 255 11.04 -12.94 7.75
C LYS A 255 12.18 -13.58 8.53
N GLU A 256 12.23 -14.91 8.55
CA GLU A 256 13.22 -15.67 9.31
C GLU A 256 14.64 -15.27 8.86
N ARG A 257 14.88 -15.30 7.54
CA ARG A 257 16.21 -15.06 6.98
C ARG A 257 16.66 -13.60 7.07
N SER A 258 15.73 -12.64 6.98
CA SER A 258 16.07 -11.22 7.18
C SER A 258 16.40 -10.91 8.65
N TYR A 259 15.76 -11.61 9.60
CA TYR A 259 16.10 -11.49 11.02
C TYR A 259 17.47 -12.11 11.32
N GLU A 260 17.76 -13.31 10.82
CA GLU A 260 19.08 -13.94 10.94
C GLU A 260 20.20 -13.06 10.37
N ALA A 261 19.97 -12.42 9.21
CA ALA A 261 20.93 -11.47 8.64
C ALA A 261 21.09 -10.21 9.51
N SER A 262 20.02 -9.73 10.13
CA SER A 262 20.05 -8.58 11.04
C SER A 262 20.80 -8.91 12.34
N GLU A 263 20.71 -10.13 12.85
CA GLU A 263 21.50 -10.64 13.97
C GLU A 263 22.99 -10.69 13.59
N ALA A 264 23.33 -11.28 12.45
CA ALA A 264 24.72 -11.32 11.97
C ALA A 264 25.31 -9.91 11.74
N LEU A 265 24.50 -8.94 11.30
CA LEU A 265 24.91 -7.54 11.19
C LEU A 265 25.16 -6.88 12.56
N ALA A 266 24.44 -7.30 13.61
CA ALA A 266 24.69 -6.80 14.97
C ALA A 266 26.00 -7.36 15.54
N ASP A 267 26.32 -8.62 15.27
CA ASP A 267 27.62 -9.20 15.64
C ASP A 267 28.78 -8.46 14.97
N GLU A 268 28.60 -8.04 13.72
CA GLU A 268 29.62 -7.38 12.92
C GLU A 268 29.76 -5.88 13.22
N PHE A 269 28.64 -5.16 13.37
CA PHE A 269 28.61 -3.69 13.43
C PHE A 269 28.02 -3.13 14.74
N GLY A 270 27.60 -3.99 15.66
CA GLY A 270 26.95 -3.64 16.91
C GLY A 270 25.44 -3.36 16.76
N GLU A 271 24.75 -3.23 17.89
CA GLU A 271 23.35 -2.83 17.95
C GLU A 271 23.25 -1.29 17.97
N PRO A 272 22.25 -0.68 17.31
CA PRO A 272 21.93 0.72 17.54
C PRO A 272 21.24 0.92 18.89
N GLU A 273 21.22 2.15 19.41
CA GLU A 273 20.72 2.50 20.76
C GLU A 273 19.33 1.90 21.10
N VAL A 274 18.39 1.88 20.14
CA VAL A 274 17.06 1.33 20.40
C VAL A 274 17.09 -0.19 20.58
N LEU A 275 18.06 -0.88 19.98
CA LEU A 275 18.18 -2.34 20.00
C LEU A 275 19.24 -2.87 20.96
N GLU A 276 19.81 -2.03 21.84
CA GLU A 276 20.73 -2.51 22.89
C GLU A 276 20.09 -3.66 23.70
N GLY A 277 20.70 -4.85 23.62
CA GLY A 277 20.26 -6.08 24.27
C GLY A 277 19.20 -6.90 23.51
N TYR A 278 18.87 -6.57 22.25
CA TYR A 278 17.85 -7.26 21.45
C TYR A 278 18.42 -8.24 20.40
N GLY A 279 19.73 -8.32 20.27
CA GLY A 279 20.48 -9.26 19.43
C GLY A 279 20.53 -8.94 17.94
N ARG A 280 20.11 -7.75 17.48
CA ARG A 280 19.92 -7.47 16.04
C ARG A 280 20.18 -6.02 15.65
N ARG A 281 20.51 -5.80 14.37
CA ARG A 281 20.93 -4.49 13.84
C ARG A 281 19.77 -3.57 13.49
N ASN A 282 18.63 -4.12 13.07
CA ASN A 282 17.51 -3.36 12.51
C ASN A 282 16.23 -3.59 13.33
N THR A 283 15.50 -2.52 13.66
CA THR A 283 14.25 -2.65 14.43
C THR A 283 13.15 -3.36 13.64
N THR A 284 13.14 -3.14 12.32
CA THR A 284 12.21 -3.73 11.35
C THR A 284 12.99 -4.16 10.12
N THR A 285 12.46 -5.15 9.41
CA THR A 285 13.08 -5.69 8.19
C THR A 285 12.15 -5.76 6.99
N MET A 286 10.83 -5.75 7.20
CA MET A 286 9.86 -6.05 6.14
C MET A 286 8.74 -5.01 6.07
N SER A 287 8.49 -4.52 4.86
CA SER A 287 7.36 -3.65 4.53
C SER A 287 7.01 -3.82 3.06
N VAL A 288 5.74 -4.08 2.73
CA VAL A 288 5.32 -4.36 1.35
C VAL A 288 4.79 -3.11 0.69
N ALA A 289 5.68 -2.37 0.02
CA ALA A 289 5.37 -1.13 -0.69
C ALA A 289 4.68 -1.38 -2.05
N PRO A 290 4.09 -0.35 -2.68
CA PRO A 290 3.66 -0.41 -4.07
C PRO A 290 4.90 -0.40 -4.98
N THR A 291 4.96 -1.28 -5.97
CA THR A 291 6.16 -1.44 -6.83
C THR A 291 5.89 -1.23 -8.32
N LYS A 292 4.91 -0.37 -8.68
CA LYS A 292 4.46 -0.14 -10.07
C LYS A 292 5.59 0.12 -11.07
N SER A 293 6.60 0.91 -10.70
CA SER A 293 7.75 1.20 -11.56
C SER A 293 8.77 0.07 -11.56
N SER A 294 9.09 -0.49 -10.39
CA SER A 294 10.09 -1.57 -10.24
C SER A 294 9.64 -2.87 -10.90
N SER A 295 8.35 -3.22 -10.79
CA SER A 295 7.77 -4.42 -11.40
C SER A 295 7.90 -4.39 -12.93
N VAL A 296 7.97 -3.19 -13.49
CA VAL A 296 8.09 -2.96 -14.92
C VAL A 296 9.53 -3.08 -15.38
N ILE A 297 10.46 -2.51 -14.61
CA ILE A 297 11.90 -2.66 -14.84
C ILE A 297 12.27 -4.14 -14.80
N LEU A 298 11.71 -4.90 -13.87
CA LEU A 298 11.96 -6.34 -13.69
C LEU A 298 11.11 -7.22 -14.60
N GLY A 299 10.97 -6.84 -15.87
CA GLY A 299 10.34 -7.70 -16.88
C GLY A 299 8.82 -7.78 -16.78
N GLN A 300 8.17 -6.68 -16.39
CA GLN A 300 6.71 -6.52 -16.40
C GLN A 300 5.98 -7.56 -15.53
N VAL A 301 6.53 -7.84 -14.36
CA VAL A 301 5.86 -8.67 -13.36
C VAL A 301 4.72 -7.90 -12.67
N SER A 302 3.85 -8.62 -11.99
CA SER A 302 2.75 -8.03 -11.23
C SER A 302 3.28 -7.08 -10.15
N PRO A 303 2.62 -5.93 -9.91
CA PRO A 303 3.05 -4.99 -8.91
C PRO A 303 2.78 -5.55 -7.51
N SER A 304 3.80 -5.49 -6.65
CA SER A 304 3.71 -5.82 -5.24
C SER A 304 3.07 -7.21 -4.99
N ILE A 305 2.15 -7.27 -4.03
CA ILE A 305 1.22 -8.38 -3.76
C ILE A 305 -0.13 -8.23 -4.46
N GLU A 306 -0.27 -7.27 -5.38
CA GLU A 306 -1.53 -6.94 -6.05
C GLU A 306 -1.77 -7.87 -7.25
N PRO A 307 -3.02 -8.30 -7.49
CA PRO A 307 -3.38 -8.92 -8.76
C PRO A 307 -3.16 -7.99 -9.96
N LEU A 308 -3.13 -8.58 -11.15
CA LEU A 308 -3.03 -7.79 -12.38
C LEU A 308 -4.37 -7.14 -12.65
N LYS A 309 -4.37 -5.83 -12.92
CA LYS A 309 -5.60 -5.09 -13.24
C LYS A 309 -6.24 -5.56 -14.55
N SER A 310 -5.44 -6.10 -15.46
CA SER A 310 -5.87 -6.53 -16.79
C SER A 310 -4.85 -7.51 -17.37
N ASN A 311 -5.29 -8.50 -18.16
CA ASN A 311 -4.40 -9.37 -18.93
C ASN A 311 -3.91 -8.73 -20.23
N TYR A 312 -4.51 -7.62 -20.64
CA TYR A 312 -4.12 -6.89 -21.85
C TYR A 312 -4.41 -5.40 -21.70
N PHE A 313 -3.35 -4.59 -21.63
CA PHE A 313 -3.50 -3.15 -21.46
C PHE A 313 -2.51 -2.36 -22.31
N VAL A 314 -2.95 -1.19 -22.75
CA VAL A 314 -2.10 -0.22 -23.43
C VAL A 314 -1.36 0.57 -22.37
N ARG A 315 -0.05 0.65 -22.52
CA ARG A 315 0.77 1.47 -21.66
C ARG A 315 1.30 2.67 -22.41
N ASP A 316 1.00 3.85 -21.87
CA ASP A 316 1.52 5.11 -22.37
C ASP A 316 2.90 5.36 -21.75
N GLY A 317 3.96 4.99 -22.47
CA GLY A 317 5.33 5.34 -22.11
C GLY A 317 5.67 6.74 -22.60
N ALA A 318 6.65 7.39 -21.97
CA ALA A 318 7.08 8.76 -22.32
C ALA A 318 7.49 8.95 -23.81
N LYS A 319 7.74 7.88 -24.56
CA LYS A 319 8.12 7.92 -25.99
C LYS A 319 7.33 6.98 -26.90
N LEU A 320 6.65 5.96 -26.36
CA LEU A 320 5.93 4.96 -27.16
C LEU A 320 4.74 4.40 -26.38
N LYS A 321 3.60 4.28 -27.05
CA LYS A 321 2.50 3.44 -26.58
C LYS A 321 2.82 1.99 -26.91
N SER A 322 2.96 1.16 -25.89
CA SER A 322 3.18 -0.28 -26.06
C SER A 322 2.03 -1.05 -25.45
N THR A 323 1.47 -1.99 -26.20
CA THR A 323 0.52 -2.98 -25.69
C THR A 323 1.27 -4.04 -24.88
N GLN A 324 0.83 -4.26 -23.64
CA GLN A 324 1.36 -5.30 -22.77
C GLN A 324 0.35 -6.45 -22.69
N LYS A 325 0.78 -7.64 -23.11
CA LYS A 325 0.04 -8.90 -23.00
C LYS A 325 0.55 -9.65 -21.77
N ASN A 326 -0.34 -10.29 -21.03
CA ASN A 326 0.05 -11.26 -20.01
C ASN A 326 0.78 -12.43 -20.68
N ARG A 327 2.08 -12.55 -20.42
CA ARG A 327 2.95 -13.55 -21.05
C ARG A 327 2.55 -15.00 -20.75
N PHE A 328 1.98 -15.27 -19.57
CA PHE A 328 1.58 -16.62 -19.18
C PHE A 328 0.31 -17.02 -19.91
N LEU A 329 -0.66 -16.11 -19.99
CA LEU A 329 -1.86 -16.28 -20.82
C LEU A 329 -1.49 -16.42 -22.30
N GLN A 330 -0.55 -15.60 -22.79
CA GLN A 330 -0.12 -15.66 -24.19
C GLN A 330 0.47 -17.03 -24.55
N ALA A 331 1.26 -17.64 -23.66
CA ALA A 331 1.79 -18.98 -23.89
C ALA A 331 0.66 -20.02 -24.04
N ILE A 332 -0.36 -19.99 -23.18
CA ILE A 332 -1.51 -20.89 -23.23
C ILE A 332 -2.33 -20.68 -24.51
N LEU A 333 -2.60 -19.43 -24.89
CA LEU A 333 -3.31 -19.12 -26.13
C LEU A 333 -2.51 -19.59 -27.35
N ALA A 334 -1.19 -19.42 -27.35
CA ALA A 334 -0.32 -19.88 -28.44
C ALA A 334 -0.35 -21.40 -28.59
N GLU A 335 -0.33 -22.16 -27.49
CA GLU A 335 -0.44 -23.63 -27.49
C GLU A 335 -1.76 -24.12 -28.11
N ARG A 336 -2.82 -23.31 -28.04
CA ARG A 336 -4.16 -23.62 -28.59
C ARG A 336 -4.39 -23.07 -29.99
N GLY A 337 -3.42 -22.36 -30.57
CA GLY A 337 -3.60 -21.66 -31.84
C GLY A 337 -4.49 -20.42 -31.75
N GLU A 338 -4.72 -19.92 -30.52
CA GLU A 338 -5.61 -18.81 -30.19
C GLU A 338 -4.86 -17.51 -29.85
N ASP A 339 -3.52 -17.46 -30.01
CA ASP A 339 -2.74 -16.20 -29.93
C ASP A 339 -2.94 -15.36 -31.21
N THR A 340 -4.19 -14.98 -31.46
CA THR A 340 -4.64 -14.23 -32.64
C THR A 340 -4.99 -12.80 -32.24
N ARG A 341 -4.96 -11.88 -33.21
CA ARG A 341 -5.32 -10.48 -32.97
C ARG A 341 -6.77 -10.36 -32.49
N GLU A 342 -7.65 -11.16 -33.07
CA GLU A 342 -9.08 -11.20 -32.77
C GLU A 342 -9.35 -11.56 -31.30
N VAL A 343 -8.63 -12.55 -30.76
CA VAL A 343 -8.74 -12.93 -29.34
C VAL A 343 -8.23 -11.81 -28.44
N TRP A 344 -7.09 -11.19 -28.74
CA TRP A 344 -6.57 -10.08 -27.92
C TRP A 344 -7.42 -8.81 -28.00
N ASP A 345 -7.99 -8.50 -29.17
CA ASP A 345 -8.95 -7.40 -29.31
C ASP A 345 -10.23 -7.70 -28.51
N SER A 346 -10.69 -8.95 -28.48
CA SER A 346 -11.78 -9.41 -27.61
C SER A 346 -11.47 -9.23 -26.12
N ILE A 347 -10.26 -9.60 -25.68
CA ILE A 347 -9.78 -9.39 -24.31
C ILE A 347 -9.73 -7.89 -23.98
N ALA A 348 -9.21 -7.03 -24.88
CA ALA A 348 -9.20 -5.57 -24.68
C ALA A 348 -10.61 -5.00 -24.49
N ASN A 349 -11.56 -5.43 -25.32
CA ASN A 349 -12.95 -4.97 -25.27
C ASN A 349 -13.69 -5.39 -24.00
N LYS A 350 -13.16 -6.37 -23.26
CA LYS A 350 -13.65 -6.82 -21.95
C LYS A 350 -12.69 -6.42 -20.83
N ASP A 351 -12.03 -5.26 -20.98
CA ASP A 351 -11.15 -4.65 -19.96
C ASP A 351 -10.00 -5.55 -19.48
N GLY A 352 -9.55 -6.49 -20.32
CA GLY A 352 -8.52 -7.45 -19.97
C GLY A 352 -9.02 -8.76 -19.38
N SER A 353 -10.33 -8.94 -19.25
CA SER A 353 -10.94 -10.19 -18.81
C SER A 353 -10.77 -11.30 -19.85
N VAL A 354 -10.72 -12.53 -19.36
CA VAL A 354 -10.70 -13.76 -20.19
C VAL A 354 -11.86 -14.70 -19.86
N GLN A 355 -12.79 -14.29 -18.99
CA GLN A 355 -13.85 -15.17 -18.49
C GLN A 355 -14.80 -15.62 -19.62
N HIS A 356 -14.91 -14.80 -20.67
CA HIS A 356 -15.73 -15.07 -21.87
C HIS A 356 -15.07 -16.00 -22.89
N LEU A 357 -13.77 -16.32 -22.77
CA LEU A 357 -13.09 -17.14 -23.77
C LEU A 357 -13.46 -18.62 -23.62
N GLU A 358 -14.07 -19.20 -24.65
CA GLU A 358 -14.43 -20.63 -24.67
C GLU A 358 -13.22 -21.55 -24.80
N CYS A 359 -12.12 -21.03 -25.36
CA CYS A 359 -10.88 -21.78 -25.53
C CYS A 359 -10.13 -22.01 -24.22
N LEU A 360 -10.55 -21.44 -23.09
CA LEU A 360 -9.95 -21.62 -21.75
C LEU A 360 -10.82 -22.52 -20.87
N THR A 361 -10.16 -23.35 -20.06
CA THR A 361 -10.83 -24.11 -18.99
C THR A 361 -11.23 -23.19 -17.83
N ASP A 362 -12.17 -23.63 -16.99
CA ASP A 362 -12.59 -22.86 -15.81
C ASP A 362 -11.41 -22.59 -14.85
N HIS A 363 -10.52 -23.56 -14.67
CA HIS A 363 -9.31 -23.38 -13.86
C HIS A 363 -8.39 -22.29 -14.42
N GLU A 364 -8.19 -22.26 -15.73
CA GLU A 364 -7.38 -21.21 -16.38
C GLU A 364 -8.05 -19.84 -16.25
N LYS A 365 -9.37 -19.78 -16.41
CA LYS A 365 -10.13 -18.56 -16.17
C LYS A 365 -9.95 -18.06 -14.74
N ASP A 366 -9.96 -18.96 -13.75
CA ASP A 366 -9.70 -18.64 -12.35
C ASP A 366 -8.27 -18.10 -12.11
N VAL A 367 -7.26 -18.66 -12.79
CA VAL A 367 -5.85 -18.19 -12.74
C VAL A 367 -5.68 -16.79 -13.32
N PHE A 368 -6.42 -16.46 -14.38
CA PHE A 368 -6.30 -15.19 -15.09
C PHE A 368 -7.39 -14.17 -14.77
N LYS A 369 -8.10 -14.34 -13.65
CA LYS A 369 -8.99 -13.28 -13.13
C LYS A 369 -8.22 -11.97 -12.95
N THR A 370 -8.82 -10.88 -13.40
CA THR A 370 -8.32 -9.54 -13.17
C THR A 370 -8.58 -9.11 -11.73
N PHE A 371 -7.94 -8.03 -11.29
CA PHE A 371 -8.10 -7.53 -9.91
C PHE A 371 -9.56 -7.22 -9.56
N ALA A 372 -10.37 -6.73 -10.50
CA ALA A 372 -11.79 -6.47 -10.28
C ALA A 372 -12.64 -7.76 -10.16
N GLU A 373 -12.19 -8.87 -10.76
CA GLU A 373 -12.91 -10.14 -10.79
C GLU A 373 -12.56 -11.07 -9.61
N ILE A 374 -11.43 -10.81 -8.93
CA ILE A 374 -11.03 -11.55 -7.74
C ILE A 374 -11.90 -11.11 -6.56
N PRO A 375 -12.44 -12.05 -5.75
CA PRO A 375 -13.13 -11.69 -4.52
C PRO A 375 -12.21 -10.86 -3.60
N GLN A 376 -12.62 -9.63 -3.27
CA GLN A 376 -11.77 -8.73 -2.48
C GLN A 376 -11.49 -9.27 -1.07
N MET A 377 -12.35 -10.15 -0.54
CA MET A 377 -12.08 -10.88 0.70
C MET A 377 -10.86 -11.80 0.59
N ALA A 378 -10.55 -12.37 -0.57
CA ALA A 378 -9.34 -13.16 -0.79
C ALA A 378 -8.07 -12.30 -0.64
N ILE A 379 -8.11 -11.05 -1.10
CA ILE A 379 -7.05 -10.06 -0.92
C ILE A 379 -6.83 -9.80 0.57
N ILE A 380 -7.90 -9.55 1.32
CA ILE A 380 -7.86 -9.33 2.77
C ILE A 380 -7.36 -10.57 3.51
N ASN A 381 -7.81 -11.77 3.15
CA ASN A 381 -7.39 -13.02 3.78
C ASN A 381 -5.90 -13.27 3.59
N GLN A 382 -5.37 -13.13 2.36
CA GLN A 382 -3.94 -13.27 2.13
C GLN A 382 -3.14 -12.15 2.82
N ALA A 383 -3.65 -10.92 2.83
CA ALA A 383 -3.01 -9.80 3.52
C ALA A 383 -2.89 -10.08 5.02
N ALA A 384 -3.97 -10.52 5.67
CA ALA A 384 -3.97 -10.88 7.08
C ALA A 384 -3.01 -12.04 7.38
N GLN A 385 -2.98 -13.08 6.53
CA GLN A 385 -2.07 -14.20 6.71
C GLN A 385 -0.61 -13.75 6.69
N ARG A 386 -0.19 -13.02 5.66
CA ARG A 386 1.20 -12.54 5.54
C ARG A 386 1.57 -11.47 6.57
N GLN A 387 0.59 -10.73 7.11
CA GLN A 387 0.83 -9.67 8.10
C GLN A 387 1.53 -10.21 9.36
N LYS A 388 1.34 -11.49 9.69
CA LYS A 388 2.02 -12.19 10.80
C LYS A 388 3.54 -12.22 10.65
N HIS A 389 4.03 -12.14 9.42
CA HIS A 389 5.45 -12.19 9.08
C HIS A 389 6.04 -10.83 8.73
N ILE A 390 5.21 -9.78 8.64
CA ILE A 390 5.63 -8.42 8.29
C ILE A 390 5.64 -7.56 9.55
N ASP A 391 6.83 -7.10 9.96
CA ASP A 391 6.98 -6.28 11.18
C ASP A 391 6.53 -4.82 11.01
N GLN A 392 6.49 -4.32 9.78
CA GLN A 392 5.79 -3.07 9.43
C GLN A 392 4.39 -3.37 8.90
N ALA A 393 3.98 -2.79 7.76
CA ALA A 393 2.67 -2.99 7.13
C ALA A 393 2.82 -3.27 5.62
N GLN A 394 1.71 -3.20 4.90
CA GLN A 394 1.60 -3.53 3.48
C GLN A 394 0.60 -2.60 2.80
N SER A 395 0.93 -2.10 1.61
CA SER A 395 0.04 -1.26 0.81
C SER A 395 -1.06 -2.09 0.15
N VAL A 396 -2.18 -2.29 0.84
CA VAL A 396 -3.30 -3.11 0.34
C VAL A 396 -4.30 -2.23 -0.38
N ASN A 397 -4.33 -2.30 -1.71
CA ASN A 397 -5.41 -1.74 -2.50
C ASN A 397 -6.60 -2.71 -2.52
N VAL A 398 -7.79 -2.18 -2.76
CA VAL A 398 -9.01 -2.95 -3.08
C VAL A 398 -9.61 -2.41 -4.37
N SER A 399 -10.22 -3.28 -5.17
CA SER A 399 -10.92 -2.93 -6.40
C SER A 399 -12.40 -3.24 -6.24
N ILE A 400 -13.24 -2.20 -6.13
CA ILE A 400 -14.67 -2.35 -5.83
C ILE A 400 -15.46 -1.58 -6.90
N ASP A 401 -16.38 -2.26 -7.58
CA ASP A 401 -17.39 -1.60 -8.43
C ASP A 401 -18.57 -1.17 -7.54
N PRO A 402 -18.78 0.14 -7.30
CA PRO A 402 -19.87 0.62 -6.46
C PRO A 402 -21.26 0.39 -7.08
N SER A 403 -21.34 0.02 -8.37
CA SER A 403 -22.61 -0.40 -9.00
C SER A 403 -22.98 -1.85 -8.70
N GLU A 404 -22.02 -2.66 -8.23
CA GLU A 404 -22.22 -4.09 -7.95
C GLU A 404 -22.10 -4.43 -6.47
N VAL A 405 -21.31 -3.66 -5.72
CA VAL A 405 -21.04 -3.91 -4.30
C VAL A 405 -21.70 -2.84 -3.46
N SER A 406 -22.58 -3.25 -2.54
CA SER A 406 -23.27 -2.33 -1.64
C SER A 406 -22.34 -1.74 -0.58
N VAL A 407 -22.68 -0.55 -0.07
CA VAL A 407 -21.96 0.09 1.06
C VAL A 407 -21.85 -0.87 2.26
N LYS A 408 -22.86 -1.71 2.50
CA LYS A 408 -22.86 -2.72 3.55
C LYS A 408 -21.78 -3.78 3.35
N GLU A 409 -21.56 -4.23 2.11
CA GLU A 409 -20.52 -5.20 1.79
C GLU A 409 -19.12 -4.59 1.88
N ILE A 410 -18.96 -3.33 1.46
CA ILE A 410 -17.71 -2.57 1.65
C ILE A 410 -17.39 -2.43 3.15
N ASN A 411 -18.38 -2.05 3.95
CA ASN A 411 -18.25 -1.98 5.39
C ASN A 411 -17.81 -3.33 5.99
N GLN A 412 -18.46 -4.42 5.59
CA GLN A 412 -18.09 -5.75 6.05
C GLN A 412 -16.66 -6.12 5.66
N LEU A 413 -16.19 -5.77 4.46
CA LEU A 413 -14.81 -5.99 4.02
C LEU A 413 -13.81 -5.28 4.95
N TYR A 414 -14.09 -4.03 5.33
CA TYR A 414 -13.25 -3.24 6.23
C TYR A 414 -13.27 -3.77 7.67
N ILE A 415 -14.44 -4.18 8.16
CA ILE A 415 -14.56 -4.85 9.46
C ILE A 415 -13.74 -6.15 9.49
N GLU A 416 -13.81 -6.96 8.44
CA GLU A 416 -13.02 -8.20 8.35
C GLU A 416 -11.52 -7.92 8.26
N ALA A 417 -11.11 -6.88 7.52
CA ALA A 417 -9.70 -6.47 7.47
C ALA A 417 -9.17 -6.12 8.87
N TRP A 418 -9.93 -5.32 9.63
CA TRP A 418 -9.61 -4.98 11.01
C TRP A 418 -9.54 -6.23 11.90
N LYS A 419 -10.60 -7.05 11.93
CA LYS A 419 -10.67 -8.26 12.78
C LYS A 419 -9.55 -9.26 12.51
N LYS A 420 -9.08 -9.32 11.27
CA LYS A 420 -8.02 -10.25 10.85
C LYS A 420 -6.60 -9.69 11.08
N GLY A 421 -6.48 -8.48 11.64
CA GLY A 421 -5.19 -7.88 12.00
C GLY A 421 -4.48 -7.14 10.86
N VAL A 422 -5.18 -6.81 9.75
CA VAL A 422 -4.61 -5.96 8.71
C VAL A 422 -4.32 -4.58 9.30
N LYS A 423 -3.13 -4.02 9.05
CA LYS A 423 -2.70 -2.74 9.64
C LYS A 423 -3.19 -1.52 8.88
N SER A 424 -3.35 -1.61 7.57
CA SER A 424 -3.74 -0.49 6.73
C SER A 424 -4.46 -0.93 5.45
N LEU A 425 -5.29 -0.04 4.92
CA LEU A 425 -5.87 -0.11 3.57
C LEU A 425 -5.45 1.14 2.80
N TYR A 426 -4.93 0.95 1.60
CA TYR A 426 -4.43 2.01 0.74
C TYR A 426 -5.56 2.59 -0.11
N TYR A 427 -5.47 2.52 -1.44
CA TYR A 427 -6.54 3.02 -2.31
C TYR A 427 -7.70 2.04 -2.44
N GLN A 428 -8.91 2.59 -2.51
CA GLN A 428 -10.03 1.94 -3.17
C GLN A 428 -10.04 2.37 -4.65
N HIS A 429 -9.96 1.40 -5.56
CA HIS A 429 -10.13 1.62 -6.98
C HIS A 429 -11.57 1.35 -7.37
N SER A 430 -12.22 2.30 -8.04
CA SER A 430 -13.50 2.06 -8.71
C SER A 430 -13.28 1.46 -10.10
N VAL A 431 -14.20 0.60 -10.52
CA VAL A 431 -14.32 0.21 -11.93
C VAL A 431 -15.06 1.35 -12.63
N ASN A 432 -14.49 1.91 -13.69
CA ASN A 432 -14.99 3.14 -14.28
C ASN A 432 -16.38 2.94 -14.93
N ALA A 433 -17.43 3.49 -14.32
CA ALA A 433 -18.80 3.40 -14.80
C ALA A 433 -18.98 3.97 -16.23
N ALA A 434 -18.16 4.95 -16.65
CA ALA A 434 -18.21 5.50 -18.00
C ALA A 434 -17.74 4.51 -19.09
N GLN A 435 -16.80 3.61 -18.74
CA GLN A 435 -16.38 2.52 -19.61
C GLN A 435 -17.48 1.45 -19.71
N LYS A 436 -18.17 1.16 -18.60
CA LYS A 436 -19.32 0.24 -18.53
C LYS A 436 -20.52 0.74 -19.36
N PHE A 437 -20.89 2.02 -19.25
CA PHE A 437 -21.99 2.62 -20.02
C PHE A 437 -21.72 2.63 -21.53
N SER A 438 -20.48 2.90 -21.95
CA SER A 438 -20.09 2.84 -23.37
C SER A 438 -20.19 1.42 -23.93
N ARG A 439 -19.93 0.41 -23.10
CA ARG A 439 -20.06 -1.02 -23.44
C ARG A 439 -21.51 -1.44 -23.64
N ASP A 440 -22.41 -1.04 -22.74
CA ASP A 440 -23.84 -1.39 -22.85
C ASP A 440 -24.45 -0.82 -24.15
N ILE A 441 -23.98 0.36 -24.59
CA ILE A 441 -24.36 0.96 -25.88
C ILE A 441 -23.80 0.18 -27.07
N LEU A 442 -22.55 -0.30 -26.98
CA LEU A 442 -21.91 -1.10 -28.04
C LEU A 442 -22.53 -2.49 -28.18
N GLU A 443 -22.88 -3.15 -27.07
CA GLU A 443 -23.60 -4.43 -27.06
C GLU A 443 -25.02 -4.28 -27.61
N CYS A 444 -25.73 -3.20 -27.28
CA CYS A 444 -27.03 -2.89 -27.89
C CYS A 444 -26.97 -2.75 -29.43
N ARG A 445 -25.90 -2.15 -29.97
CA ARG A 445 -25.73 -2.01 -31.43
C ARG A 445 -25.36 -3.30 -32.14
N ALA A 446 -24.70 -4.25 -31.47
CA ALA A 446 -24.37 -5.56 -32.04
C ALA A 446 -25.57 -6.51 -32.10
N CYS A 447 -26.61 -6.27 -31.30
CA CYS A 447 -27.87 -7.01 -31.33
C CYS A 447 -28.86 -6.51 -32.40
N GLU A 448 -28.60 -5.34 -33.01
CA GLU A 448 -29.41 -4.76 -34.11
C GLU A 448 -28.87 -5.04 -35.52
N SER A 449 -27.79 -5.83 -35.65
CA SER A 449 -27.17 -6.18 -36.95
C SER A 449 -27.42 -7.61 -37.40
#